data_AF-A0A3M8B681-F1
#
_entry.id   AF-A0A3M8B681-F1
#
_cell.length_a   1.000
_cell.length_b   1.000
_cell.length_c   1.000
_cell.angle_alpha   90.00
_cell.angle_beta   90.00
_cell.angle_gamma   90.00
#
_symmetry.space_group_name_H-M   'P 1'
#
loop_
_entity.id
_entity.type
_entity.pdbx_description
1 polymer ?
#
loop_
_entity_poly.entity_id
_entity_poly.type
_entity_poly.pdbx_seq_one_letter_code
_entity_poly.pdbx_strand_id
1 'polypeptide(L)'
;MTRIALFLCLLTLFTFSYFLTDDSSPTALEAIERMREDIGTVFHEASTDKGTLFFLVREDDQMIDAEFAKRTILGWKWGNGGSIPLASEHPLHDSAFSTKYVPNGKENPFDSPFPMLFGVILDPEIDSLQVVSEKTGKTLQAEIIDNELFPFRLWYAQLPLKQGKLFSITAFGKDGETIISEKQVS
;
A
#
# COMPACT_ATOMS: atom_id res chain seq x y z
N MET A 1 1.92 24.56 46.93
CA MET A 1 2.67 23.33 46.59
C MET A 1 1.75 22.13 46.31
N THR A 2 0.65 21.94 47.05
CA THR A 2 -0.27 20.80 46.89
C THR A 2 -1.00 20.72 45.55
N ARG A 3 -1.42 21.84 44.94
CA ARG A 3 -2.11 21.85 43.63
C ARG A 3 -1.22 21.45 42.45
N ILE A 4 0.06 21.82 42.48
CA ILE A 4 1.03 21.47 41.45
C ILE A 4 1.38 19.98 41.54
N ALA A 5 1.58 19.45 42.75
CA ALA A 5 1.81 18.02 42.96
C ALA A 5 0.61 17.16 42.53
N LEU A 6 -0.63 17.61 42.81
CA LEU A 6 -1.84 16.92 42.37
C LEU A 6 -1.97 16.92 40.84
N PHE A 7 -1.69 18.05 40.19
CA PHE A 7 -1.70 18.16 38.73
C PHE A 7 -0.65 17.24 38.08
N LEU A 8 0.57 17.21 38.62
CA LEU A 8 1.62 16.31 38.14
C LEU A 8 1.24 14.83 38.33
N CYS A 9 0.62 14.49 39.47
CA CYS A 9 0.15 13.12 39.74
C CYS A 9 -0.95 12.68 38.76
N LEU A 10 -1.92 13.56 38.48
CA LEU A 10 -2.96 13.32 37.47
C LEU A 10 -2.38 13.21 36.06
N LEU A 11 -1.39 14.04 35.72
CA LEU A 11 -0.69 13.97 34.44
C LEU A 11 0.04 12.63 34.31
N THR A 12 0.74 12.17 35.35
CA THR A 12 1.43 10.87 35.33
C THR A 12 0.46 9.70 35.21
N LEU A 13 -0.68 9.74 35.92
CA LEU A 13 -1.71 8.71 35.82
C LEU A 13 -2.35 8.69 34.42
N PHE A 14 -2.60 9.87 33.84
CA PHE A 14 -3.14 9.99 32.49
C PHE A 14 -2.16 9.46 31.44
N THR A 15 -0.88 9.85 31.51
CA THR A 15 0.14 9.31 30.62
C THR A 15 0.31 7.81 30.81
N PHE A 16 0.38 7.32 32.05
CA PHE A 16 0.56 5.90 32.35
C PHE A 16 -0.63 5.06 31.87
N SER A 17 -1.86 5.56 32.05
CA SER A 17 -3.06 4.95 31.48
C SER A 17 -3.01 4.89 29.95
N TYR A 18 -2.58 5.98 29.30
CA TYR A 18 -2.44 6.02 27.84
C TYR A 18 -1.42 4.98 27.34
N PHE A 19 -0.29 4.84 28.02
CA PHE A 19 0.73 3.83 27.72
C PHE A 19 0.22 2.39 27.93
N LEU A 20 -0.63 2.14 28.93
CA LEU A 20 -1.18 0.81 29.20
C LEU A 20 -2.24 0.35 28.19
N THR A 21 -2.88 1.29 27.48
CA THR A 21 -3.91 1.00 26.48
C THR A 21 -3.39 1.04 25.04
N ASP A 22 -2.10 1.33 24.84
CA ASP A 22 -1.54 1.43 23.49
C ASP A 22 -1.30 0.04 22.88
N ASP A 23 -1.88 -0.17 21.71
CA ASP A 23 -1.86 -1.40 20.93
C ASP A 23 -0.73 -1.44 19.88
N SER A 24 0.26 -0.54 19.97
CA SER A 24 1.39 -0.54 19.03
C SER A 24 2.21 -1.83 19.11
N SER A 25 2.76 -2.22 17.97
CA SER A 25 3.69 -3.33 17.83
C SER A 25 5.15 -2.83 17.83
N PRO A 26 6.10 -3.65 18.31
CA PRO A 26 7.54 -3.42 18.19
C PRO A 26 8.05 -3.25 16.75
N THR A 27 7.47 -3.99 15.79
CA THR A 27 7.88 -3.93 14.38
C THR A 27 6.70 -3.59 13.46
N ALA A 28 7.03 -3.10 12.27
CA ALA A 28 6.06 -2.74 11.25
C ALA A 28 5.25 -3.96 10.77
N LEU A 29 5.92 -5.10 10.54
CA LEU A 29 5.26 -6.33 10.11
C LEU A 29 4.36 -6.91 11.21
N GLU A 30 4.81 -6.89 12.48
CA GLU A 30 3.99 -7.35 13.61
C GLU A 30 2.72 -6.48 13.79
N ALA A 31 2.76 -5.19 13.40
CA ALA A 31 1.56 -4.35 13.39
C ALA A 31 0.52 -4.84 12.37
N ILE A 32 0.96 -5.40 11.24
CA ILE A 32 0.10 -5.99 10.21
C ILE A 32 -0.39 -7.37 10.66
N GLU A 33 0.50 -8.20 11.22
CA GLU A 33 0.18 -9.53 11.75
C GLU A 33 -0.92 -9.49 12.82
N ARG A 34 -0.97 -8.46 13.66
CA ARG A 34 -2.05 -8.33 14.66
C ARG A 34 -3.43 -8.04 14.05
N MET A 35 -3.48 -7.56 12.81
CA MET A 35 -4.73 -7.19 12.12
C MET A 35 -5.18 -8.23 11.10
N ARG A 36 -4.35 -9.22 10.80
CA ARG A 36 -4.60 -10.25 9.79
C ARG A 36 -4.43 -11.62 10.44
N GLU A 37 -5.33 -12.56 10.11
CA GLU A 37 -5.24 -13.93 10.66
C GLU A 37 -4.07 -14.72 10.05
N ASP A 38 -3.70 -14.39 8.81
CA ASP A 38 -2.56 -14.94 8.09
C ASP A 38 -1.83 -13.81 7.37
N ILE A 39 -0.50 -13.81 7.45
CA ILE A 39 0.35 -12.91 6.68
C ILE A 39 1.08 -13.73 5.62
N GLY A 40 0.88 -13.35 4.37
CA GLY A 40 1.58 -13.94 3.26
C GLY A 40 3.10 -13.70 3.30
N THR A 41 3.80 -14.28 2.33
CA THR A 41 5.24 -14.06 2.13
C THR A 41 5.49 -12.64 1.64
N VAL A 42 6.48 -11.94 2.21
CA VAL A 42 6.86 -10.59 1.77
C VAL A 42 7.43 -10.64 0.34
N PHE A 43 6.74 -10.00 -0.60
CA PHE A 43 7.23 -9.77 -1.96
C PHE A 43 8.17 -8.57 -2.02
N HIS A 44 7.77 -7.46 -1.38
CA HIS A 44 8.53 -6.21 -1.39
C HIS A 44 8.21 -5.36 -0.15
N GLU A 45 9.21 -4.60 0.30
CA GLU A 45 9.11 -3.62 1.37
C GLU A 45 9.60 -2.26 0.85
N ALA A 46 8.75 -1.25 0.99
CA ALA A 46 9.07 0.13 0.65
C ALA A 46 8.99 1.02 1.90
N SER A 47 10.13 1.60 2.28
CA SER A 47 10.19 2.62 3.34
C SER A 47 9.59 3.95 2.86
N THR A 48 8.76 4.56 3.70
CA THR A 48 8.15 5.87 3.46
C THR A 48 8.53 6.83 4.60
N ASP A 49 8.23 8.12 4.45
CA ASP A 49 8.46 9.11 5.52
C ASP A 49 7.57 8.88 6.75
N LYS A 50 6.46 8.15 6.61
CA LYS A 50 5.46 7.91 7.68
C LYS A 50 5.44 6.49 8.23
N GLY A 51 6.13 5.55 7.58
CA GLY A 51 6.08 4.15 7.94
C GLY A 51 6.56 3.25 6.83
N THR A 52 6.06 2.01 6.80
CA THR A 52 6.50 0.99 5.86
C THR A 52 5.32 0.42 5.09
N LEU A 53 5.45 0.37 3.77
CA LEU A 53 4.51 -0.30 2.88
C LEU A 53 5.06 -1.69 2.56
N PHE A 54 4.24 -2.71 2.81
CA PHE A 54 4.54 -4.09 2.46
C PHE A 54 3.64 -4.56 1.33
N PHE A 55 4.23 -5.33 0.43
CA PHE A 55 3.50 -6.15 -0.52
C PHE A 55 3.66 -7.61 -0.10
N LEU A 56 2.56 -8.27 0.23
CA LEU A 56 2.53 -9.63 0.79
C LEU A 56 1.77 -10.55 -0.17
N VAL A 57 2.30 -11.75 -0.41
CA VAL A 57 1.66 -12.78 -1.25
C VAL A 57 1.09 -13.86 -0.36
N ARG A 58 -0.23 -13.96 -0.34
CA ARG A 58 -0.98 -15.01 0.34
C ARG A 58 -1.14 -16.19 -0.61
N GLU A 59 -0.42 -17.28 -0.32
CA GLU A 59 -0.35 -18.46 -1.20
C GLU A 59 -1.64 -19.31 -1.14
N ASP A 60 -2.34 -19.27 -0.01
CA ASP A 60 -3.60 -19.99 0.23
C ASP A 60 -4.74 -19.50 -0.65
N ASP A 61 -4.91 -18.18 -0.73
CA ASP A 61 -5.98 -17.50 -1.45
C ASP A 61 -5.51 -16.91 -2.79
N GLN A 62 -4.24 -17.11 -3.15
CA GLN A 62 -3.59 -16.45 -4.29
C GLN A 62 -3.91 -14.95 -4.32
N MET A 63 -3.65 -14.25 -3.22
CA MET A 63 -3.88 -12.81 -3.12
C MET A 63 -2.56 -12.07 -2.98
N ILE A 64 -2.51 -10.84 -3.48
CA ILE A 64 -1.46 -9.89 -3.14
C ILE A 64 -2.07 -8.72 -2.37
N ASP A 65 -1.51 -8.48 -1.19
CA ASP A 65 -1.92 -7.43 -0.27
C ASP A 65 -0.91 -6.29 -0.31
N ALA A 66 -1.39 -5.06 -0.42
CA ALA A 66 -0.63 -3.86 -0.13
C ALA A 66 -1.02 -3.37 1.27
N GLU A 67 -0.12 -3.47 2.24
CA GLU A 67 -0.38 -3.18 3.65
C GLU A 67 0.58 -2.10 4.17
N PHE A 68 0.03 -1.05 4.79
CA PHE A 68 0.82 0.05 5.34
C PHE A 68 0.82 -0.01 6.87
N ALA A 69 2.02 -0.09 7.44
CA ALA A 69 2.27 0.07 8.87
C ALA A 69 2.80 1.47 9.15
N LYS A 70 2.04 2.24 9.95
CA LYS A 70 2.39 3.61 10.35
C LYS A 70 3.33 3.58 11.55
N ARG A 71 4.38 4.40 11.50
CA ARG A 71 5.26 4.63 12.65
C ARG A 71 4.62 5.63 13.62
N THR A 72 4.60 5.29 14.90
CA THR A 72 4.15 6.15 16.00
C THR A 72 5.29 6.43 16.97
N ILE A 73 5.04 7.25 18.00
CA ILE A 73 6.02 7.50 19.07
C ILE A 73 6.22 6.25 19.94
N LEU A 74 5.20 5.38 20.02
CA LEU A 74 5.17 4.20 20.90
C LEU A 74 5.52 2.89 20.19
N GLY A 75 5.58 2.89 18.86
CA GLY A 75 5.88 1.70 18.06
C GLY A 75 5.27 1.82 16.67
N TRP A 76 4.62 0.75 16.22
CA TRP A 76 3.99 0.64 14.91
C TRP A 76 2.52 0.29 15.02
N LYS A 77 1.68 0.86 14.16
CA LYS A 77 0.26 0.51 14.06
C LYS A 77 -0.10 0.22 12.62
N TRP A 78 -1.04 -0.69 12.40
CA TRP A 78 -1.63 -0.85 11.09
C TRP A 78 -2.33 0.44 10.68
N GLY A 79 -2.06 0.92 9.47
CA GLY A 79 -2.64 2.15 8.94
C GLY A 79 -3.82 1.86 8.03
N ASN A 80 -3.55 1.21 6.90
CA ASN A 80 -4.54 0.89 5.87
C ASN A 80 -3.94 -0.12 4.89
N GLY A 81 -4.77 -0.71 4.03
CA GLY A 81 -4.31 -1.61 2.99
C GLY A 81 -5.38 -2.00 1.98
N GLY A 82 -5.03 -2.90 1.07
CA GLY A 82 -5.97 -3.49 0.13
C GLY A 82 -5.39 -4.68 -0.62
N SER A 83 -6.28 -5.59 -1.03
CA SER A 83 -5.91 -6.88 -1.63
C SER A 83 -6.42 -7.02 -3.05
N ILE A 84 -5.68 -7.69 -3.94
CA ILE A 84 -6.21 -8.18 -5.21
C ILE A 84 -5.94 -9.68 -5.37
N PRO A 85 -6.78 -10.40 -6.13
CA PRO A 85 -6.41 -11.73 -6.56
C PRO A 85 -5.20 -11.66 -7.49
N LEU A 86 -4.28 -12.59 -7.31
CA LEU A 86 -3.37 -13.02 -8.35
C LEU A 86 -4.24 -13.55 -9.49
N ALA A 87 -4.02 -13.05 -10.69
CA ALA A 87 -4.94 -13.22 -11.82
C ALA A 87 -5.16 -14.68 -12.27
N SER A 88 -4.50 -15.66 -11.65
CA SER A 88 -4.47 -17.07 -12.00
C SER A 88 -5.78 -17.85 -11.82
N GLU A 89 -6.76 -17.39 -11.03
CA GLU A 89 -8.01 -18.16 -10.80
C GLU A 89 -9.31 -17.51 -11.30
N HIS A 90 -9.26 -16.34 -11.93
CA HIS A 90 -10.42 -15.74 -12.56
C HIS A 90 -10.26 -15.74 -14.09
N PRO A 91 -10.96 -16.61 -14.85
CA PRO A 91 -10.90 -16.69 -16.32
C PRO A 91 -11.51 -15.48 -17.03
N LEU A 92 -11.61 -14.33 -16.35
CA LEU A 92 -12.15 -13.07 -16.87
C LEU A 92 -11.06 -12.06 -17.28
N HIS A 93 -9.77 -12.37 -17.10
CA HIS A 93 -8.70 -11.48 -17.57
C HIS A 93 -7.60 -12.25 -18.30
N ASP A 94 -7.71 -12.34 -19.62
CA ASP A 94 -6.58 -12.35 -20.56
C ASP A 94 -5.78 -11.01 -20.50
N SER A 95 -5.74 -10.34 -19.33
CA SER A 95 -5.07 -9.05 -19.19
C SER A 95 -3.62 -9.24 -18.81
N ALA A 96 -2.76 -8.51 -19.52
CA ALA A 96 -1.31 -8.51 -19.36
C ALA A 96 -0.86 -8.04 -17.96
N PHE A 97 -1.72 -7.31 -17.24
CA PHE A 97 -1.50 -6.85 -15.87
C PHE A 97 -2.83 -6.67 -15.12
N SER A 98 -2.77 -6.58 -13.79
CA SER A 98 -3.91 -6.27 -12.93
C SER A 98 -3.74 -4.90 -12.26
N THR A 99 -4.84 -4.30 -11.82
CA THR A 99 -4.84 -2.98 -11.18
C THR A 99 -5.86 -2.92 -10.05
N LYS A 100 -5.45 -2.36 -8.91
CA LYS A 100 -6.34 -1.86 -7.86
C LYS A 100 -5.93 -0.49 -7.37
N TYR A 101 -6.95 0.33 -7.15
CA TYR A 101 -6.83 1.58 -6.43
C TYR A 101 -7.02 1.34 -4.94
N VAL A 102 -6.06 1.79 -4.13
CA VAL A 102 -6.19 1.84 -2.68
C VAL A 102 -6.45 3.28 -2.27
N PRO A 103 -7.63 3.60 -1.73
CA PRO A 103 -7.94 4.95 -1.28
C PRO A 103 -7.11 5.30 -0.06
N ASN A 104 -6.98 6.59 0.16
CA ASN A 104 -6.49 7.08 1.43
C ASN A 104 -7.45 6.76 2.58
N GLY A 105 -6.91 6.54 3.77
CA GLY A 105 -7.69 6.30 4.98
C GLY A 105 -8.55 7.52 5.35
N LYS A 106 -9.68 7.28 6.03
CA LYS A 106 -10.64 8.35 6.38
C LYS A 106 -10.14 9.28 7.49
N GLU A 107 -9.23 8.84 8.34
CA GLU A 107 -8.86 9.57 9.56
C GLU A 107 -7.81 10.65 9.33
N ASN A 108 -6.75 10.37 8.57
CA ASN A 108 -5.78 11.40 8.17
C ASN A 108 -5.14 11.07 6.82
N PRO A 109 -5.50 11.79 5.74
CA PRO A 109 -4.97 11.51 4.41
C PRO A 109 -3.48 11.86 4.24
N PHE A 110 -2.85 12.52 5.20
CA PHE A 110 -1.43 12.91 5.10
C PHE A 110 -0.48 11.96 5.83
N ASP A 111 -1.02 10.92 6.46
CA ASP A 111 -0.26 9.98 7.29
C ASP A 111 -0.07 8.60 6.63
N SER A 112 -0.24 8.51 5.31
CA SER A 112 -0.19 7.26 4.55
C SER A 112 0.38 7.48 3.15
N PRO A 113 1.06 6.48 2.57
CA PRO A 113 1.47 6.49 1.15
C PRO A 113 0.29 6.39 0.18
N PHE A 114 -0.93 6.20 0.67
CA PHE A 114 -2.15 6.21 -0.13
C PHE A 114 -2.61 7.65 -0.45
N PRO A 115 -3.36 7.88 -1.55
CA PRO A 115 -3.85 6.87 -2.47
C PRO A 115 -2.75 6.34 -3.39
N MET A 116 -2.91 5.08 -3.81
CA MET A 116 -1.99 4.46 -4.76
C MET A 116 -2.73 3.52 -5.71
N LEU A 117 -2.12 3.26 -6.86
CA LEU A 117 -2.47 2.12 -7.71
C LEU A 117 -1.41 1.04 -7.51
N PHE A 118 -1.82 -0.22 -7.54
CA PHE A 118 -0.90 -1.34 -7.57
C PHE A 118 -1.51 -2.54 -8.29
N GLY A 119 -0.66 -3.46 -8.71
CA GLY A 119 -1.08 -4.78 -9.12
C GLY A 119 0.09 -5.63 -9.59
N VAL A 120 -0.20 -6.64 -10.40
CA VAL A 120 0.83 -7.56 -10.92
C VAL A 120 0.88 -7.48 -12.44
N ILE A 121 2.08 -7.66 -12.99
CA ILE A 121 2.34 -7.79 -14.42
C ILE A 121 2.63 -9.26 -14.71
N LEU A 122 1.88 -9.84 -15.64
CA LEU A 122 2.02 -11.23 -16.07
C LEU A 122 2.70 -11.35 -17.44
N ASP A 123 2.50 -10.36 -18.31
CA ASP A 123 3.13 -10.35 -19.63
C ASP A 123 4.61 -9.92 -19.50
N PRO A 124 5.58 -10.78 -19.86
CA PRO A 124 7.01 -10.45 -19.77
C PRO A 124 7.44 -9.36 -20.76
N GLU A 125 6.64 -9.06 -21.80
CA GLU A 125 6.97 -8.03 -22.78
C GLU A 125 6.73 -6.60 -22.25
N ILE A 126 5.90 -6.44 -21.22
CA ILE A 126 5.69 -5.13 -20.58
C ILE A 126 6.98 -4.69 -19.89
N ASP A 127 7.56 -3.56 -20.30
CA ASP A 127 8.76 -2.99 -19.68
C ASP A 127 8.43 -1.82 -18.74
N SER A 128 7.35 -1.09 -19.03
CA SER A 128 6.94 0.04 -18.20
C SER A 128 5.44 0.28 -18.21
N LEU A 129 4.94 0.91 -17.13
CA LEU A 129 3.55 1.37 -17.00
C LEU A 129 3.53 2.88 -16.73
N GLN A 130 2.77 3.63 -17.52
CA GLN A 130 2.48 5.04 -17.26
C GLN A 130 1.07 5.22 -16.75
N VAL A 131 0.92 6.04 -15.72
CA VAL A 131 -0.35 6.41 -15.13
C VAL A 131 -0.62 7.88 -15.41
N VAL A 132 -1.72 8.18 -16.10
CA VAL A 132 -2.11 9.55 -16.45
C VAL A 132 -3.35 9.97 -15.67
N SER A 133 -3.25 11.08 -14.95
CA SER A 133 -4.38 11.69 -14.25
C SER A 133 -5.38 12.29 -15.24
N GLU A 134 -6.62 11.82 -15.23
CA GLU A 134 -7.69 12.38 -16.06
C GLU A 134 -8.06 13.81 -15.65
N LYS A 135 -7.80 14.18 -14.39
CA LYS A 135 -8.08 15.51 -13.86
C LYS A 135 -7.05 16.55 -14.28
N THR A 136 -5.78 16.16 -14.34
CA THR A 136 -4.67 17.12 -14.51
C THR A 136 -3.84 16.89 -15.77
N GLY A 137 -4.03 15.76 -16.47
CA GLY A 137 -3.22 15.33 -17.61
C GLY A 137 -1.77 14.99 -17.25
N LYS A 138 -1.43 14.94 -15.96
CA LYS A 138 -0.07 14.64 -15.52
C LYS A 138 0.20 13.15 -15.58
N THR A 139 1.34 12.81 -16.17
CA THR A 139 1.89 11.46 -16.20
C THR A 139 2.71 11.18 -14.94
N LEU A 140 2.52 9.99 -14.40
CA LEU A 140 3.31 9.36 -13.35
C LEU A 140 3.90 8.07 -13.91
N GLN A 141 5.18 7.84 -13.67
CA GLN A 141 5.82 6.57 -13.97
C GLN A 141 5.54 5.61 -12.81
N ALA A 142 5.04 4.41 -13.10
CA ALA A 142 4.93 3.37 -12.10
C ALA A 142 6.28 2.72 -11.82
N GLU A 143 6.47 2.26 -10.58
CA GLU A 143 7.57 1.39 -10.19
C GLU A 143 7.20 -0.05 -10.49
N ILE A 144 8.15 -0.80 -11.04
CA ILE A 144 8.03 -2.24 -11.30
C ILE A 144 9.12 -2.93 -10.50
N ILE A 145 8.72 -3.95 -9.74
CA ILE A 145 9.58 -4.71 -8.85
C ILE A 145 9.55 -6.17 -9.29
N ASP A 146 10.72 -6.66 -9.69
CA ASP A 146 10.97 -8.07 -9.95
C ASP A 146 11.37 -8.80 -8.67
N ASN A 147 10.98 -10.07 -8.57
CA ASN A 147 11.43 -10.95 -7.52
C ASN A 147 11.58 -12.38 -8.09
N GLU A 148 12.68 -13.06 -7.77
CA GLU A 148 12.93 -14.43 -8.24
C GLU A 148 12.01 -15.47 -7.59
N LEU A 149 11.37 -15.13 -6.46
CA LEU A 149 10.50 -16.03 -5.71
C LEU A 149 9.14 -16.26 -6.36
N PHE A 150 8.69 -15.32 -7.20
CA PHE A 150 7.32 -15.32 -7.72
C PHE A 150 7.30 -15.19 -9.24
N PRO A 151 6.37 -15.85 -9.94
CA PRO A 151 6.33 -15.89 -11.41
C PRO A 151 5.68 -14.64 -12.04
N PHE A 152 5.65 -13.52 -11.32
CA PHE A 152 5.03 -12.27 -11.74
C PHE A 152 5.83 -11.10 -11.19
N ARG A 153 5.61 -9.92 -11.77
CA ARG A 153 6.22 -8.67 -11.32
C ARG A 153 5.20 -7.82 -10.61
N LEU A 154 5.58 -7.21 -9.50
CA LEU A 154 4.74 -6.24 -8.82
C LEU A 154 4.89 -4.90 -9.52
N TRP A 155 3.80 -4.12 -9.61
CA TRP A 155 3.90 -2.71 -9.95
C TRP A 155 3.06 -1.86 -9.01
N TYR A 156 3.48 -0.62 -8.79
CA TYR A 156 2.70 0.36 -8.05
C TYR A 156 3.04 1.81 -8.42
N ALA A 157 2.10 2.72 -8.14
CA ALA A 157 2.27 4.15 -8.32
C ALA A 157 1.58 4.92 -7.19
N GLN A 158 2.34 5.72 -6.44
CA GLN A 158 1.80 6.63 -5.44
C GLN A 158 1.13 7.84 -6.13
N LEU A 159 -0.10 8.15 -5.73
CA LEU A 159 -0.93 9.15 -6.40
C LEU A 159 -1.05 10.43 -5.57
N PRO A 160 -0.54 11.58 -6.05
CA PRO A 160 -0.76 12.84 -5.36
C PRO A 160 -2.25 13.20 -5.33
N LEU A 161 -2.81 13.51 -4.15
CA LEU A 161 -4.23 13.83 -3.96
C LEU A 161 -4.79 14.86 -4.96
N LYS A 162 -3.97 15.84 -5.37
CA LYS A 162 -4.34 16.86 -6.35
C LYS A 162 -4.75 16.30 -7.71
N GLN A 163 -4.29 15.10 -8.07
CA GLN A 163 -4.52 14.42 -9.34
C GLN A 163 -5.89 13.73 -9.45
N GLY A 164 -6.70 13.71 -8.37
CA GLY A 164 -8.03 13.11 -8.40
C GLY A 164 -8.00 11.59 -8.23
N LYS A 165 -9.04 10.92 -8.74
CA LYS A 165 -9.28 9.48 -8.53
C LYS A 165 -9.48 8.68 -9.83
N LEU A 166 -9.39 9.35 -10.98
CA LEU A 166 -9.59 8.75 -12.30
C LEU A 166 -8.26 8.78 -13.04
N PHE A 167 -7.82 7.62 -13.50
CA PHE A 167 -6.51 7.45 -14.12
C PHE A 167 -6.61 6.53 -15.34
N SER A 168 -5.86 6.86 -16.38
CA SER A 168 -5.61 5.98 -17.50
C SER A 168 -4.22 5.35 -17.34
N ILE A 169 -4.11 4.06 -17.60
CA ILE A 169 -2.88 3.29 -17.48
C ILE A 169 -2.51 2.80 -18.88
N THR A 170 -1.26 2.98 -19.26
CA THR A 170 -0.74 2.50 -20.54
C THR A 170 0.52 1.67 -20.28
N ALA A 171 0.53 0.45 -20.78
CA ALA A 171 1.68 -0.44 -20.73
C ALA A 171 2.47 -0.33 -22.03
N PHE A 172 3.78 -0.28 -21.88
CA PHE A 172 4.72 -0.19 -22.99
C PHE A 172 5.67 -1.37 -22.97
N GLY A 173 6.00 -1.86 -24.16
CA GLY A 173 7.08 -2.81 -24.36
C GLY A 173 8.45 -2.15 -24.40
N LYS A 174 9.48 -2.95 -24.66
CA LYS A 174 10.88 -2.51 -24.65
C LYS A 174 11.22 -1.50 -25.74
N ASP A 175 10.51 -1.53 -26.86
CA ASP A 175 10.73 -0.61 -27.97
C ASP A 175 9.88 0.68 -27.82
N GLY A 176 9.16 0.82 -26.70
CA GLY A 176 8.28 1.94 -26.40
C GLY A 176 6.93 1.86 -27.11
N GLU A 177 6.61 0.73 -27.75
CA GLU A 177 5.32 0.44 -28.34
C GLU A 177 4.26 0.24 -27.25
N THR A 178 3.04 0.71 -27.51
CA THR A 178 1.91 0.47 -26.61
C THR A 178 1.43 -0.97 -26.76
N ILE A 179 1.52 -1.74 -25.67
CA ILE A 179 1.01 -3.11 -25.60
C ILE A 179 -0.50 -3.07 -25.30
N ILE A 180 -0.88 -2.32 -24.27
CA ILE A 180 -2.27 -2.22 -23.81
C ILE A 180 -2.51 -0.88 -23.11
N SER A 181 -3.74 -0.37 -23.16
CA SER A 181 -4.18 0.77 -22.37
C SER A 181 -5.53 0.49 -21.72
N GLU A 182 -5.59 0.68 -20.40
CA GLU A 182 -6.78 0.48 -19.60
C GLU A 182 -7.16 1.78 -18.87
N LYS A 183 -8.47 2.03 -18.72
CA LYS A 183 -8.95 3.16 -17.92
C LYS A 183 -9.42 2.64 -16.58
N GLN A 184 -8.81 3.13 -15.50
CA GLN A 184 -9.16 2.75 -14.14
C GLN A 184 -10.01 3.82 -13.44
N VAL A 185 -11.13 3.36 -12.88
CA VAL A 185 -12.09 4.18 -12.12
C VAL A 185 -12.11 3.69 -10.67
N SER A 186 -11.78 4.59 -9.73
CA SER A 186 -11.94 4.36 -8.28
C SER A 186 -13.40 4.42 -7.82
#